data_AF-A0A6B3GT52-F1
#
_entry.id   AF-A0A6B3GT52-F1
#
_cell.length_a   1.000
_cell.length_b   1.000
_cell.length_c   1.000
_cell.angle_alpha   90.00
_cell.angle_beta   90.00
_cell.angle_gamma   90.00
#
_symmetry.space_group_name_H-M   'P 1'
#
loop_
_entity.id
_entity.type
_entity.pdbx_description
1 polymer ?
#
loop_
_entity_poly.entity_id
_entity_poly.type
_entity_poly.pdbx_seq_one_letter_code
_entity_poly.pdbx_strand_id
1 'polypeptide(L)' 'EEWKDYYKANVEFFDDLGSPGGASKLGLIERDHAFVAGLPPQNQ' A
#
# COMPACT_ATOMS: atom_id res chain seq x y z
N GLU A 1 17.09 7.49 -2.42
CA GLU A 1 15.94 8.43 -2.36
C GLU A 1 14.76 7.96 -3.20
N GLU A 2 15.05 7.39 -4.38
CA GLU A 2 14.10 6.85 -5.37
C GLU A 2 12.92 6.01 -4.83
N TRP A 3 13.01 5.43 -3.63
CA TRP A 3 12.00 4.53 -3.04
C TRP A 3 11.34 5.10 -1.79
N LYS A 4 11.65 6.34 -1.41
CA LYS A 4 11.16 6.96 -0.17
C LYS A 4 9.63 7.04 -0.14
N ASP A 5 9.01 7.42 -1.25
CA ASP A 5 7.54 7.54 -1.34
C ASP A 5 6.85 6.19 -1.29
N TYR A 6 7.46 5.14 -1.87
CA TYR A 6 6.98 3.77 -1.74
C TYR A 6 7.11 3.24 -0.32
N TYR A 7 8.20 3.55 0.38
CA TYR A 7 8.35 3.18 1.79
C TYR A 7 7.24 3.82 2.64
N LYS A 8 7.01 5.12 2.46
CA LYS A 8 5.93 5.86 3.12
C LYS A 8 4.57 5.23 2.83
N ALA A 9 4.25 5.00 1.55
CA ALA A 9 3.00 4.37 1.13
C ALA A 9 2.79 2.98 1.76
N ASN A 10 3.85 2.18 1.87
CA ASN A 10 3.79 0.87 2.54
C ASN A 10 3.47 0.99 4.03
N VAL A 11 4.14 1.90 4.74
CA VAL A 11 3.89 2.10 6.18
C VAL A 11 2.47 2.59 6.39
N GLU A 12 2.05 3.64 5.67
CA GLU A 12 0.74 4.27 5.86
C GLU A 12 -0.42 3.36 5.43
N PHE A 13 -0.17 2.36 4.55
CA PHE A 13 -1.15 1.30 4.25
C PHE A 13 -1.57 0.48 5.48
N PHE A 14 -0.77 0.46 6.56
CA PHE A 14 -1.10 -0.27 7.79
C PHE A 14 -1.59 0.61 8.95
N ASP A 15 -1.68 1.93 8.81
CA ASP A 15 -1.99 2.84 9.93
C ASP A 15 -3.27 2.47 10.71
N ASP A 16 -4.37 2.18 10.00
CA ASP A 16 -5.65 1.78 10.63
C ASP A 16 -5.73 0.27 10.89
N LEU A 17 -4.94 -0.51 10.17
CA LEU A 17 -4.96 -1.98 10.19
C LEU A 17 -4.09 -2.55 11.33
N GLY A 18 -3.08 -1.80 11.75
CA GLY A 18 -2.03 -2.26 12.67
C GLY A 18 -1.23 -3.41 12.07
N SER A 19 -0.88 -4.39 12.91
CA SER A 19 -0.21 -5.62 12.49
C SER A 19 -1.18 -6.80 12.53
N PRO A 20 -1.84 -7.14 11.40
CA PRO A 20 -2.90 -8.14 11.36
C PRO A 20 -2.40 -9.59 11.49
N GLY A 21 -1.08 -9.81 11.56
CA GLY A 21 -0.49 -11.14 11.68
C GLY A 21 -0.61 -12.02 10.41
N GLY A 22 -0.94 -11.41 9.26
CA GLY A 22 -0.94 -12.07 7.94
C GLY A 22 -2.11 -11.63 7.04
N ALA A 23 -1.86 -11.59 5.73
CA ALA A 23 -2.85 -11.13 4.74
C ALA A 23 -3.97 -12.16 4.44
N SER A 24 -3.74 -13.45 4.68
CA SER A 24 -4.64 -14.54 4.24
C SER A 24 -6.08 -14.44 4.77
N LYS A 25 -6.30 -13.75 5.90
CA LYS A 25 -7.62 -13.59 6.53
C LYS A 25 -8.34 -12.28 6.14
N LEU A 26 -7.64 -11.34 5.52
CA LEU A 26 -8.15 -9.99 5.24
C LEU A 26 -8.78 -9.87 3.85
N GLY A 27 -8.32 -10.66 2.88
CA GLY A 27 -8.75 -10.49 1.48
C GLY A 27 -8.23 -9.18 0.87
N LEU A 28 -8.95 -8.66 -0.12
CA LEU A 28 -8.64 -7.36 -0.76
C LEU A 28 -9.01 -6.21 0.19
N ILE A 29 -8.09 -5.27 0.34
CA ILE A 29 -8.32 -4.00 1.04
C ILE A 29 -8.14 -2.87 0.02
N GLU A 30 -9.23 -2.21 -0.36
CA GLU A 30 -9.25 -1.11 -1.31
C GLU A 30 -8.83 0.21 -0.63
N ARG A 31 -7.56 0.29 -0.20
CA ARG A 31 -7.02 1.45 0.51
C ARG A 31 -5.61 1.80 0.06
N ASP A 32 -5.36 1.70 -1.24
CA ASP A 32 -4.10 2.09 -1.83
C ASP A 32 -3.76 3.54 -1.45
N HIS A 33 -2.53 3.76 -1.02
CA HIS A 33 -2.06 5.11 -0.72
C HIS A 33 -2.12 5.98 -1.98
N ALA A 34 -2.52 7.25 -1.84
CA ALA A 34 -2.81 8.16 -2.97
C ALA A 34 -1.66 8.24 -4.01
N PHE A 35 -0.41 8.16 -3.55
CA PHE A 35 0.77 8.07 -4.41
C PHE A 35 0.69 6.88 -5.39
N VAL A 36 0.35 5.68 -4.91
CA VAL A 36 0.28 4.46 -5.73
C VAL A 36 -0.96 4.50 -6.64
N ALA A 37 -2.10 4.93 -6.11
CA ALA A 37 -3.34 5.04 -6.87
C ALA A 37 -3.26 6.05 -8.03
N GLY A 38 -2.36 7.05 -7.94
CA GLY A 38 -2.12 8.05 -8.98
C GLY A 38 -1.15 7.62 -10.08
N LEU A 39 -0.51 6.46 -9.98
CA LEU A 39 0.45 6.00 -10.99
C LEU A 39 -0.27 5.57 -12.27
N PRO A 40 0.31 5.84 -13.45
CA PRO A 40 -0.23 5.28 -14.70
C PRO A 40 -0.11 3.75 -14.70
N PRO A 41 -0.93 3.04 -15.50
CA PRO A 41 -0.79 1.60 -15.70
C PRO A 41 0.64 1.21 -16.05
N GLN A 42 1.16 0.17 -15.38
CA GLN A 42 2.54 -0.31 -15.56
C GLN A 42 2.53 -1.60 -16.38
N ASN A 43 3.50 -1.76 -17.28
CA ASN A 43 3.74 -2.98 -18.08
C ASN A 43 2.52 -3.47 -18.90
N GLN A 44 1.92 -2.58 -19.70
CA GLN A 44 0.91 -2.97 -20.70
C GLN A 44 1.53 -3.67 -21.91
#